data_AF-A0A7W1B532-F1
#
_entry.id   AF-A0A7W1B532-F1
#
_cell.length_a   1.000
_cell.length_b   1.000
_cell.length_c   1.000
_cell.angle_alpha   90.00
_cell.angle_beta   90.00
_cell.angle_gamma   90.00
#
_symmetry.space_group_name_H-M   'P 1'
#
loop_
_entity.id
_entity.type
_entity.pdbx_description
1 polymer ?
#
loop_
_entity_poly.entity_id
_entity_poly.type
_entity_poly.pdbx_seq_one_letter_code
_entity_poly.pdbx_strand_id
1 'polypeptide(L)'
;MTRSGFLSPPGFRDSPQPAVAVGEVIASTYMVKRELARTDTGIVFEARDMMMDRSVAVKLAWRDPGTPSLLQEARRCATVRDPCAVAVHGMGTHNGMEYAIGERVTGVLLREQLGTN
;
A
#
# COMPACT_ATOMS: atom_id res chain seq x y z
N MET A 1 -30.64 -9.04 0.74
CA MET A 1 -29.60 -8.49 1.64
C MET A 1 -28.65 -7.66 0.79
N THR A 2 -28.91 -6.36 0.67
CA THR A 2 -28.17 -5.46 -0.22
C THR A 2 -26.83 -5.11 0.44
N ARG A 3 -25.72 -5.60 -0.15
CA ARG A 3 -24.37 -5.16 0.21
C ARG A 3 -24.30 -3.67 -0.10
N SER A 4 -24.42 -2.82 0.92
CA SER A 4 -24.19 -1.40 0.77
C SER A 4 -22.75 -1.23 0.33
N GLY A 5 -22.56 -0.86 -0.94
CA GLY A 5 -21.25 -0.56 -1.52
C GLY A 5 -20.75 0.71 -0.85
N PHE A 6 -19.98 0.57 0.22
CA PHE A 6 -19.29 1.69 0.82
C PHE A 6 -18.24 2.17 -0.20
N LEU A 7 -18.48 3.37 -0.74
CA LEU A 7 -17.58 4.03 -1.69
C LEU A 7 -16.41 4.63 -0.91
N SER A 8 -15.23 4.72 -1.53
CA SER A 8 -14.13 5.53 -0.99
C SER A 8 -14.65 6.92 -0.59
N PRO A 9 -14.25 7.46 0.58
CA PRO A 9 -14.49 8.86 0.89
C PRO A 9 -13.96 9.74 -0.24
N PRO A 10 -14.69 10.81 -0.64
CA PRO A 10 -14.20 11.77 -1.61
C PRO A 10 -12.80 12.24 -1.23
N GLY A 11 -11.85 12.09 -2.16
CA GLY A 11 -10.47 12.43 -1.92
C GLY A 11 -9.66 11.39 -1.14
N PHE A 12 -10.04 10.12 -0.97
CA PHE A 12 -9.05 9.16 -0.41
C PHE A 12 -7.75 9.15 -1.22
N ARG A 13 -7.84 9.23 -2.56
CA ARG A 13 -6.69 9.32 -3.46
C ARG A 13 -6.18 10.77 -3.58
N ASP A 14 -7.12 11.70 -3.74
CA ASP A 14 -6.81 13.10 -4.11
C ASP A 14 -6.82 14.09 -2.93
N SER A 15 -7.13 13.64 -1.71
CA SER A 15 -7.17 14.53 -0.54
C SER A 15 -5.76 14.89 -0.14
N PRO A 16 -5.52 16.16 0.22
CA PRO A 16 -4.26 16.58 0.81
C PRO A 16 -4.00 15.88 2.15
N GLN A 17 -5.04 15.36 2.80
CA GLN A 17 -4.93 14.67 4.08
C GLN A 17 -4.83 13.15 3.87
N PRO A 18 -3.80 12.49 4.42
CA PRO A 18 -3.67 11.04 4.31
C PRO A 18 -4.75 10.36 5.15
N ALA A 19 -5.33 9.29 4.61
CA ALA A 19 -6.37 8.51 5.29
C ALA A 19 -5.87 7.72 6.51
N VAL A 20 -4.55 7.57 6.62
CA VAL A 20 -3.87 6.95 7.76
C VAL A 20 -2.83 7.93 8.28
N ALA A 21 -2.86 8.21 9.58
CA ALA A 21 -1.96 9.18 10.19
C ALA A 21 -0.57 8.58 10.45
N VAL A 22 0.45 9.45 10.47
CA VAL A 22 1.76 9.05 10.99
C VAL A 22 1.63 8.61 12.45
N GLY A 23 2.20 7.46 12.79
CA GLY A 23 2.07 6.83 14.11
C GLY A 23 0.88 5.87 14.25
N GLU A 24 -0.05 5.87 13.30
CA GLU A 24 -1.15 4.89 13.29
C GLU A 24 -0.60 3.48 13.00
N VAL A 25 -1.25 2.47 13.58
CA VAL A 25 -0.83 1.07 13.46
C VAL A 25 -1.83 0.28 12.62
N ILE A 26 -1.38 -0.16 11.45
CA ILE A 26 -2.16 -0.99 10.53
C ILE A 26 -2.04 -2.46 10.96
N ALA A 27 -3.18 -3.15 11.00
CA ALA A 27 -3.26 -4.57 11.35
C ALA A 27 -2.54 -4.92 12.67
N SER A 28 -2.54 -3.98 13.62
CA SER A 28 -1.85 -4.11 14.92
C SER A 28 -0.35 -4.43 14.83
N THR A 29 0.28 -4.24 13.66
CA THR A 29 1.64 -4.74 13.37
C THR A 29 2.51 -3.68 12.70
N TYR A 30 1.95 -2.86 11.81
CA TYR A 30 2.72 -1.96 10.96
C TYR A 30 2.48 -0.50 11.37
N MET A 31 3.45 0.11 12.05
CA MET A 31 3.38 1.52 12.44
C MET A 31 3.74 2.42 11.27
N VAL A 32 2.81 3.26 10.81
CA VAL A 32 3.02 4.20 9.71
C VAL A 32 4.04 5.26 10.10
N LYS A 33 5.00 5.51 9.20
CA LYS A 33 6.05 6.53 9.37
C LYS A 33 5.81 7.74 8.48
N ARG A 34 5.56 7.54 7.19
CA ARG A 34 5.31 8.61 6.23
C ARG A 34 4.71 8.08 4.93
N GLU A 35 4.08 8.96 4.17
CA GLU A 35 3.68 8.67 2.79
C GLU A 35 4.91 8.60 1.86
N LEU A 36 4.91 7.64 0.93
CA LEU A 36 5.93 7.49 -0.10
C LEU A 36 5.42 7.93 -1.47
N ALA A 37 4.21 7.52 -1.82
CA ALA A 37 3.63 7.81 -3.13
C ALA A 37 2.12 7.66 -3.12
N ARG A 38 1.46 8.41 -4.00
CA ARG A 38 0.07 8.20 -4.40
C ARG A 38 0.06 7.52 -5.75
N THR A 39 -0.85 6.57 -5.91
CA THR A 39 -1.04 5.79 -7.13
C THR A 39 -2.52 5.81 -7.49
N ASP A 40 -2.83 5.53 -8.75
CA ASP A 40 -4.22 5.46 -9.21
C ASP A 40 -5.06 4.48 -8.40
N THR A 41 -4.44 3.47 -7.77
CA THR A 41 -5.13 2.40 -7.02
C THR A 41 -5.06 2.57 -5.51
N GLY A 42 -4.40 3.61 -4.99
CA GLY A 42 -4.22 3.78 -3.55
C GLY A 42 -2.95 4.53 -3.16
N ILE A 43 -2.59 4.47 -1.89
CA ILE A 43 -1.45 5.20 -1.34
C ILE A 43 -0.42 4.21 -0.80
N VAL A 44 0.85 4.49 -0.99
CA VAL A 44 1.97 3.71 -0.45
C VAL A 44 2.63 4.49 0.68
N PHE A 45 2.79 3.84 1.82
CA PHE A 45 3.45 4.37 3.01
C PHE A 45 4.73 3.61 3.32
N GLU A 46 5.67 4.29 3.97
CA GLU A 46 6.71 3.65 4.74
C GLU A 46 6.16 3.34 6.13
N ALA A 47 6.37 2.12 6.60
CA ALA A 47 5.98 1.70 7.92
C ALA A 47 7.10 0.87 8.59
N ARG A 48 7.05 0.78 9.91
CA ARG A 48 7.85 -0.16 10.70
C ARG A 48 7.01 -1.40 11.00
N ASP A 49 7.45 -2.55 10.52
CA ASP A 49 6.99 -3.84 11.04
C ASP A 49 7.52 -3.97 12.47
N MET A 50 6.64 -3.84 13.46
CA MET A 50 7.02 -3.82 14.87
C MET A 50 7.38 -5.21 15.40
N MET A 51 6.92 -6.27 14.74
CA MET A 51 7.14 -7.65 15.18
C MET A 51 8.47 -8.18 14.66
N MET A 52 8.82 -7.84 13.42
CA MET A 52 10.09 -8.26 12.79
C MET A 52 11.18 -7.19 12.85
N ASP A 53 10.86 -6.02 13.39
CA ASP A 53 11.74 -4.88 13.52
C ASP A 53 12.46 -4.54 12.18
N ARG A 54 11.67 -4.30 11.12
CA ARG A 54 12.16 -3.88 9.79
C ARG A 54 11.30 -2.81 9.13
N SER A 55 11.88 -2.02 8.23
CA SER A 55 11.12 -1.07 7.41
C SER A 55 10.44 -1.78 6.25
N VAL A 56 9.18 -1.45 6.00
CA VAL A 56 8.35 -2.04 4.93
C VAL A 56 7.61 -0.96 4.15
N ALA A 57 7.23 -1.28 2.92
CA ALA A 57 6.29 -0.50 2.16
C ALA A 57 4.87 -1.06 2.36
N VAL A 58 3.90 -0.20 2.66
CA VAL A 58 2.50 -0.58 2.85
C VAL A 58 1.66 0.12 1.80
N LYS A 59 1.11 -0.64 0.84
CA LYS A 59 0.11 -0.14 -0.10
C LYS A 59 -1.27 -0.31 0.51
N LEU A 60 -2.04 0.77 0.60
CA LEU A 60 -3.42 0.81 1.06
C LEU A 60 -4.34 1.17 -0.10
N ALA A 61 -5.42 0.40 -0.28
CA ALA A 61 -6.41 0.62 -1.31
C ALA A 61 -7.83 0.41 -0.76
N TRP A 62 -8.76 1.28 -1.15
CA TRP A 62 -10.18 1.01 -0.97
C TRP A 62 -10.71 0.10 -2.07
N ARG A 63 -11.69 -0.71 -1.71
CA ARG A 63 -12.35 -1.61 -2.64
C ARG A 63 -13.55 -0.92 -3.30
N ASP A 64 -13.26 0.00 -4.23
CA ASP A 64 -14.30 0.65 -5.01
C ASP A 64 -14.95 -0.33 -6.01
N PRO A 65 -16.26 -0.24 -6.27
CA PRO A 65 -16.90 -1.02 -7.33
C PRO A 65 -16.18 -0.83 -8.67
N GLY A 66 -15.77 -1.92 -9.31
CA GLY A 66 -15.06 -1.89 -10.60
C GLY A 66 -13.53 -1.79 -10.50
N THR A 67 -12.97 -1.57 -9.30
CA THR A 67 -11.52 -1.62 -9.11
C THR A 67 -11.01 -3.05 -8.90
N PRO A 68 -9.88 -3.44 -9.50
CA PRO A 68 -9.25 -4.73 -9.20
C PRO A 68 -8.88 -4.83 -7.72
N SER A 69 -9.03 -6.03 -7.15
CA SER A 69 -8.66 -6.27 -5.76
C SER A 69 -7.13 -6.27 -5.62
N LEU A 70 -6.64 -5.42 -4.71
CA LEU A 70 -5.23 -5.39 -4.30
C LEU A 70 -4.81 -6.73 -3.71
N LEU A 71 -5.70 -7.43 -3.01
CA LEU A 71 -5.39 -8.76 -2.46
C LEU A 71 -5.08 -9.78 -3.56
N GLN A 72 -5.82 -9.75 -4.67
CA GLN A 72 -5.54 -10.65 -5.79
C GLN A 72 -4.21 -10.32 -6.47
N GLU A 73 -3.91 -9.03 -6.64
CA GLU A 73 -2.63 -8.56 -7.18
C GLU A 73 -1.46 -8.99 -6.28
N ALA A 74 -1.54 -8.69 -4.99
CA ALA A 74 -0.52 -9.04 -4.00
C ALA A 74 -0.27 -10.55 -3.95
N ARG A 75 -1.32 -11.38 -4.05
CA ARG A 75 -1.18 -12.84 -4.11
C ARG A 75 -0.40 -13.31 -5.34
N ARG A 76 -0.62 -12.68 -6.50
CA ARG A 76 0.13 -12.98 -7.74
C ARG A 76 1.58 -12.51 -7.62
N CYS A 77 1.80 -11.32 -7.08
CA CYS A 77 3.17 -10.81 -6.85
C CYS A 77 3.94 -11.70 -5.86
N ALA A 78 3.28 -12.24 -4.82
CA ALA A 78 3.90 -13.11 -3.83
C ALA A 78 4.42 -14.44 -4.40
N THR A 79 4.02 -14.85 -5.61
CA THR A 79 4.56 -16.05 -6.26
C THR A 79 5.87 -15.79 -6.99
N VAL A 80 6.22 -14.53 -7.25
CA VAL A 80 7.46 -14.16 -7.94
C VAL A 80 8.62 -14.18 -6.95
N ARG A 81 9.67 -14.95 -7.27
CA ARG A 81 10.89 -15.05 -6.46
C ARG A 81 12.08 -14.72 -7.36
N ASP A 82 12.44 -13.45 -7.41
CA ASP A 82 13.54 -12.95 -8.22
C ASP A 82 14.21 -11.75 -7.51
N PRO A 83 15.56 -11.63 -7.52
CA PRO A 83 16.25 -10.50 -6.89
C PRO A 83 15.86 -9.12 -7.42
N CYS A 84 15.35 -9.04 -8.66
CA CYS A 84 14.89 -7.80 -9.27
C CYS A 84 13.39 -7.51 -9.02
N ALA A 85 12.69 -8.41 -8.32
CA ALA A 85 11.28 -8.26 -7.99
C ALA A 85 11.08 -7.92 -6.50
N VAL A 86 10.19 -6.96 -6.23
CA VAL A 86 9.83 -6.58 -4.86
C VAL A 86 9.16 -7.74 -4.14
N ALA A 87 9.72 -8.15 -3.01
CA ALA A 87 9.12 -9.21 -2.21
C ALA A 87 7.82 -8.74 -1.54
N VAL A 88 6.78 -9.58 -1.58
CA VAL A 88 5.53 -9.38 -0.82
C VAL A 88 5.65 -10.14 0.51
N HIS A 89 5.51 -9.42 1.62
CA HIS A 89 5.63 -9.95 2.98
C HIS A 89 4.29 -10.30 3.62
N GLY A 90 3.19 -9.71 3.15
CA GLY A 90 1.88 -9.91 3.73
C GLY A 90 0.80 -9.12 3.03
N MET A 91 -0.45 -9.42 3.34
CA MET A 91 -1.62 -8.77 2.76
C MET A 91 -2.84 -9.07 3.62
N GLY A 92 -3.83 -8.19 3.60
CA GLY A 92 -5.04 -8.35 4.40
C GLY A 92 -5.98 -7.16 4.31
N THR A 93 -6.93 -7.09 5.24
CA THR A 93 -7.86 -5.95 5.34
C THR A 93 -7.74 -5.28 6.69
N HIS A 94 -7.83 -3.95 6.72
CA HIS A 94 -7.81 -3.15 7.94
C HIS A 94 -8.80 -1.99 7.78
N ASN A 95 -9.75 -1.88 8.71
CA ASN A 95 -10.81 -0.84 8.68
C ASN A 95 -11.53 -0.72 7.32
N GLY A 96 -11.77 -1.85 6.65
CA GLY A 96 -12.44 -1.89 5.33
C GLY A 96 -11.53 -1.64 4.12
N MET A 97 -10.27 -1.26 4.34
CA MET A 97 -9.26 -1.08 3.30
C MET A 97 -8.49 -2.39 3.07
N GLU A 98 -8.17 -2.69 1.82
CA GLU A 98 -7.20 -3.74 1.48
C GLU A 98 -5.79 -3.18 1.65
N TYR A 99 -4.88 -3.98 2.20
CA TYR A 99 -3.48 -3.64 2.33
C TYR A 99 -2.56 -4.74 1.79
N ALA A 100 -1.41 -4.35 1.26
CA ALA A 100 -0.32 -5.22 0.88
C ALA A 100 1.00 -4.69 1.45
N ILE A 101 1.79 -5.58 2.02
CA ILE A 101 3.08 -5.31 2.63
C ILE A 101 4.16 -5.80 1.68
N GLY A 102 4.99 -4.88 1.23
CA GLY A 102 6.13 -5.16 0.37
C GLY A 102 7.46 -4.78 1.03
N GLU A 103 8.53 -5.25 0.43
CA GLU A 103 9.87 -4.77 0.70
C GLU A 103 9.98 -3.25 0.52
N ARG A 104 10.70 -2.59 1.42
CA ARG A 104 11.01 -1.17 1.30
C ARG A 104 12.25 -0.99 0.40
N VAL A 105 12.02 -0.69 -0.88
CA VAL A 105 13.12 -0.44 -1.84
C VAL A 105 13.58 1.01 -1.80
N THR A 106 14.79 1.28 -1.32
CA THR A 106 15.40 2.61 -1.34
C THR A 106 16.08 2.86 -2.68
N GLY A 107 15.72 3.95 -3.35
CA GLY A 107 16.31 4.33 -4.63
C GLY A 107 15.56 5.49 -5.27
N VAL A 108 15.98 5.85 -6.48
CA VAL A 108 15.31 6.82 -7.35
C VAL A 108 14.46 6.08 -8.37
N LEU A 109 13.41 6.74 -8.85
CA LEU A 109 12.53 6.14 -9.83
C LEU A 109 13.21 6.17 -11.21
N LEU A 110 13.05 5.10 -11.99
CA LEU A 110 13.67 5.03 -13.33
C LEU A 110 13.29 6.23 -14.21
N ARG A 111 12.03 6.69 -14.15
CA ARG A 111 11.57 7.88 -14.88
C ARG A 111 12.34 9.16 -14.54
N GLU A 112 12.81 9.30 -13.30
CA GLU A 112 13.60 10.45 -12.87
C GLU A 112 15.01 10.37 -13.47
N GLN A 113 15.57 9.16 -13.56
CA GLN A 113 16.85 8.94 -14.21
C GLN A 113 16.79 9.14 -15.73
N LEU A 114 15.70 8.73 -16.37
CA LEU A 114 15.53 8.86 -17.82
C LEU A 114 15.21 10.29 -18.29
N GLY A 115 14.73 11.16 -17.40
CA GLY A 115 14.43 12.58 -17.70
C GLY A 115 15.63 13.53 -17.64
N THR A 116 16.86 13.01 -17.50
CA THR A 116 18.09 13.82 -17.39
C THR A 116 18.91 13.80 -18.69
N ASN A 117 18.25 13.88 -19.86
CA ASN A 117 18.92 14.02 -21.16
C ASN A 117 18.22 15.07 -22.04
#